data_AF-A0A4Y2PW27-F1
#
_entry.id   AF-A0A4Y2PW27-F1
#
_cell.length_a   1.000
_cell.length_b   1.000
_cell.length_c   1.000
_cell.angle_alpha   90.00
_cell.angle_beta   90.00
_cell.angle_gamma   90.00
#
_symmetry.space_group_name_H-M   'P 1'
#
loop_
_entity.id
_entity.type
_entity.pdbx_description
1 polymer ?
#
loop_
_entity_poly.entity_id
_entity_poly.type
_entity_poly.pdbx_seq_one_letter_code
_entity_poly.pdbx_strand_id
1 'polypeptide(L)'
;KRGITGDTASRREAIRKRERRVVETEEERSRRLSTMAQRGQDRRAEETEEQINSRLSDMAQRGQERRAEETEEQRNRRLAEMGQRSQQRRAEETEEQ
;
A
#
# COMPACT_ATOMS: atom_id res chain seq x y z
N LYS A 1 -26.53 9.22 15.07
CA LYS A 1 -26.48 10.32 14.08
C LYS A 1 -25.26 11.20 14.39
N ARG A 2 -24.18 11.16 13.59
CA ARG A 2 -23.05 12.12 13.74
C ARG A 2 -23.54 13.47 13.22
N GLY A 3 -23.60 14.48 14.09
CA GLY A 3 -24.04 15.82 13.73
C GLY A 3 -23.04 16.55 12.84
N ILE A 4 -23.52 17.57 12.13
CA ILE A 4 -22.76 18.45 11.20
C ILE A 4 -21.50 19.05 11.87
N THR A 5 -21.52 19.26 13.18
CA THR A 5 -20.38 19.72 13.98
C THR A 5 -19.24 18.70 14.07
N GLY A 6 -19.55 17.40 14.15
CA GLY A 6 -18.54 16.33 14.14
C GLY A 6 -17.81 16.20 12.80
N ASP A 7 -18.49 16.53 11.71
CA ASP A 7 -17.92 16.53 10.36
C ASP A 7 -16.93 17.69 10.16
N THR A 8 -17.30 18.90 10.60
CA THR A 8 -16.40 20.07 10.54
C THR A 8 -15.15 19.91 11.40
N ALA A 9 -15.27 19.34 12.61
CA ALA A 9 -14.13 19.05 13.48
C ALA A 9 -13.19 17.99 12.88
N SER A 10 -13.77 16.90 12.33
CA SER A 10 -13.01 15.84 11.64
C SER A 10 -12.25 16.39 10.43
N ARG A 11 -12.90 17.26 9.65
CA ARG A 11 -12.28 17.94 8.50
C ARG A 11 -11.11 18.84 8.93
N ARG A 12 -11.28 19.64 9.98
CA ARG A 12 -10.19 20.47 10.54
C ARG A 12 -9.01 19.64 11.03
N GLU A 13 -9.25 18.48 11.63
CA GLU A 13 -8.19 17.58 12.07
C GLU A 13 -7.46 16.93 10.88
N ALA A 14 -8.18 16.53 9.84
CA ALA A 14 -7.58 15.98 8.62
C ALA A 14 -6.66 17.00 7.92
N ILE A 15 -7.08 18.27 7.86
CA ILE A 15 -6.27 19.38 7.30
C ILE A 15 -4.99 19.55 8.12
N ARG A 16 -5.09 19.70 9.45
CA ARG A 16 -3.90 19.81 10.32
C ARG A 16 -2.94 18.63 10.18
N LYS A 17 -3.47 17.41 10.11
CA LYS A 17 -2.66 16.19 9.89
C LYS A 17 -1.94 16.23 8.54
N ARG A 18 -2.56 16.79 7.49
CA ARG A 18 -1.95 16.95 6.17
C ARG A 18 -0.88 18.04 6.18
N GLU A 19 -1.17 19.21 6.74
CA GLU A 19 -0.22 20.32 6.85
C GLU A 19 1.06 19.88 7.57
N ARG A 20 0.94 19.16 8.69
CA ARG A 20 2.10 18.60 9.40
C ARG A 20 2.94 17.66 8.52
N ARG A 21 2.32 16.88 7.61
CA ARG A 21 3.04 15.98 6.69
C ARG A 21 3.67 16.71 5.51
N VAL A 22 3.24 17.93 5.19
CA VAL A 22 3.83 18.73 4.10
C VAL A 22 5.13 19.39 4.55
N VAL A 23 5.22 19.76 5.82
CA VAL A 23 6.39 20.45 6.39
C VAL A 23 7.35 19.52 7.13
N GLU A 24 7.09 18.21 7.15
CA GLU A 24 7.97 17.25 7.84
C GLU A 24 9.33 17.14 7.14
N THR A 25 10.40 17.04 7.93
CA THR A 25 11.72 16.72 7.40
C THR A 25 11.77 15.26 6.91
N GLU A 26 12.76 14.92 6.08
CA GLU A 26 12.94 13.54 5.62
C GLU A 26 13.17 12.54 6.77
N GLU A 27 13.86 12.97 7.83
CA GLU A 27 14.08 12.15 9.03
C GLU A 27 12.77 11.92 9.81
N GLU A 28 11.95 12.96 9.99
CA GLU A 28 10.64 12.85 10.63
C GLU A 28 9.68 11.97 9.82
N ARG A 29 9.69 12.15 8.49
CA ARG A 29 8.93 11.31 7.55
C ARG A 29 9.35 9.86 7.68
N SER A 30 10.65 9.59 7.65
CA SER A 30 11.22 8.25 7.74
C SER A 30 10.87 7.58 9.06
N ARG A 31 11.04 8.27 10.20
CA ARG A 31 10.62 7.77 11.52
C ARG A 31 9.13 7.45 11.55
N ARG A 32 8.28 8.35 11.06
CA ARG A 32 6.82 8.15 11.01
C ARG A 32 6.43 6.95 10.15
N LEU A 33 7.01 6.80 8.96
CA LEU A 33 6.77 5.66 8.07
C LEU A 33 7.24 4.36 8.71
N SER A 34 8.41 4.36 9.35
CA SER A 34 8.96 3.20 10.07
C SER A 34 8.04 2.73 11.19
N THR A 35 7.54 3.64 12.04
CA THR A 35 6.59 3.29 13.11
C THR A 35 5.29 2.71 12.55
N MET A 36 4.77 3.24 11.43
CA MET A 36 3.57 2.70 10.80
C MET A 36 3.80 1.31 10.16
N ALA A 37 4.99 1.10 9.58
CA ALA A 37 5.38 -0.20 9.02
C ALA A 37 5.48 -1.26 10.14
N GLN A 38 6.17 -0.95 11.24
CA GLN A 38 6.28 -1.84 12.40
C GLN A 38 4.91 -2.23 12.94
N ARG A 39 4.04 -1.24 13.21
CA ARG A 39 2.67 -1.51 13.68
C ARG A 39 1.86 -2.35 12.69
N GLY A 40 2.12 -2.20 11.40
CA GLY A 40 1.51 -3.00 10.35
C GLY A 40 1.98 -4.46 10.37
N GLN A 41 3.27 -4.69 10.66
CA GLN A 41 3.84 -6.01 10.85
C GLN A 41 3.31 -6.68 12.12
N ASP A 42 3.28 -5.97 13.24
CA ASP A 42 2.76 -6.48 14.52
C ASP A 42 1.31 -6.95 14.34
N ARG A 43 0.46 -6.13 13.71
CA ARG A 43 -0.93 -6.51 13.43
C ARG A 43 -1.02 -7.77 12.56
N ARG A 44 -0.16 -7.91 11.55
CA ARG A 44 -0.16 -9.09 10.66
C ARG A 44 0.33 -10.35 11.38
N ALA A 45 1.25 -10.21 12.32
CA ALA A 45 1.73 -11.34 13.13
C ALA A 45 0.63 -11.90 14.06
N GLU A 46 -0.34 -11.06 14.43
CA GLU A 46 -1.48 -11.43 15.26
C GLU A 46 -2.72 -11.88 14.46
N GLU A 47 -2.68 -11.88 13.12
CA GLU A 47 -3.84 -12.28 12.30
C GLU A 47 -4.12 -13.79 12.42
N THR A 48 -5.39 -14.16 12.55
CA THR A 48 -5.83 -15.55 12.42
C THR A 48 -5.85 -16.00 10.96
N GLU A 49 -5.87 -17.32 10.71
CA GLU A 49 -5.99 -17.85 9.34
C GLU A 49 -7.21 -17.30 8.58
N GLU A 50 -8.35 -17.18 9.25
CA GLU A 50 -9.56 -16.60 8.64
C GLU A 50 -9.36 -15.12 8.25
N GLN A 51 -8.73 -14.33 9.12
CA GLN A 51 -8.41 -12.93 8.85
C GLN A 51 -7.40 -12.79 7.71
N ILE A 52 -6.38 -13.66 7.67
CA ILE A 52 -5.41 -13.72 6.58
C ILE A 52 -6.11 -14.02 5.26
N ASN A 53 -6.97 -15.04 5.23
CA ASN A 53 -7.71 -15.43 4.03
C ASN A 53 -8.64 -14.32 3.54
N SER A 54 -9.37 -13.67 4.46
CA SER A 54 -10.20 -12.50 4.12
C SER A 54 -9.36 -11.35 3.55
N ARG A 55 -8.24 -11.00 4.19
CA ARG A 55 -7.34 -9.93 3.72
C ARG A 55 -6.73 -10.26 2.35
N LEU A 56 -6.30 -11.49 2.12
CA LEU A 56 -5.76 -11.93 0.84
C LEU A 56 -6.81 -11.89 -0.27
N SER A 57 -8.04 -12.32 0.03
CA SER A 57 -9.18 -12.25 -0.89
C SER A 57 -9.47 -10.80 -1.30
N ASP A 58 -9.57 -9.89 -0.33
CA ASP A 58 -9.80 -8.47 -0.58
C ASP A 58 -8.68 -7.84 -1.45
N MET A 59 -7.42 -8.20 -1.19
CA MET A 59 -6.29 -7.73 -2.00
C MET A 59 -6.33 -8.28 -3.42
N ALA A 60 -6.72 -9.54 -3.60
CA ALA A 60 -6.88 -10.15 -4.91
C ALA A 60 -8.01 -9.48 -5.69
N GLN A 61 -9.17 -9.25 -5.08
CA GLN A 61 -10.31 -8.57 -5.69
C GLN A 61 -9.94 -7.15 -6.14
N ARG A 62 -9.38 -6.32 -5.24
CA ARG A 62 -8.90 -4.98 -5.60
C ARG A 62 -7.79 -5.00 -6.66
N GLY A 63 -7.00 -6.07 -6.68
CA GLY A 63 -6.04 -6.34 -7.75
C GLY A 63 -6.75 -6.46 -9.09
N GLN A 64 -7.79 -7.28 -9.18
CA GLN A 64 -8.55 -7.46 -10.42
C GLN A 64 -9.30 -6.21 -10.84
N GLU A 65 -9.95 -5.51 -9.91
CA GLU A 65 -10.65 -4.24 -10.20
C GLU A 65 -9.69 -3.22 -10.83
N ARG A 66 -8.51 -3.02 -10.25
CA ARG A 66 -7.49 -2.13 -10.83
C ARG A 66 -7.04 -2.56 -12.22
N ARG A 67 -6.93 -3.87 -12.49
CA ARG A 67 -6.56 -4.37 -13.82
C ARG A 67 -7.67 -4.20 -14.84
N ALA A 68 -8.93 -4.29 -14.42
CA ALA A 68 -10.08 -4.06 -15.28
C ALA A 68 -10.19 -2.58 -15.71
N GLU A 69 -9.73 -1.67 -14.85
CA GLU A 69 -9.70 -0.22 -15.10
C GLU A 69 -8.41 0.28 -15.79
N GLU A 70 -7.45 -0.60 -16.10
CA GLU A 70 -6.21 -0.21 -16.77
C GLU A 70 -6.47 0.28 -18.20
N THR A 71 -5.85 1.40 -18.55
CA THR A 71 -5.68 1.80 -19.94
C THR A 71 -4.70 0.87 -20.66
N GLU A 72 -4.78 0.82 -22.00
CA GLU A 72 -3.87 0.00 -22.80
C GLU A 72 -2.39 0.35 -22.56
N GLU A 73 -2.07 1.65 -22.43
CA GLU A 73 -0.71 2.09 -22.13
C GLU A 73 -0.22 1.58 -20.76
N GLN A 74 -1.06 1.67 -19.72
CA GLN A 74 -0.75 1.16 -18.39
C GLN A 74 -0.57 -0.36 -18.40
N ARG A 75 -1.44 -1.09 -19.12
CA ARG A 75 -1.34 -2.54 -19.29
C ARG A 75 -0.02 -2.93 -19.96
N ASN A 76 0.32 -2.26 -21.06
CA ASN A 76 1.55 -2.53 -21.81
C ASN A 76 2.80 -2.24 -20.97
N ARG A 77 2.82 -1.12 -20.23
CA ARG A 77 3.91 -0.80 -19.29
C ARG A 77 4.06 -1.88 -18.22
N ARG A 78 2.96 -2.29 -17.58
CA ARG A 78 2.97 -3.34 -16.55
C ARG A 78 3.49 -4.67 -17.11
N LEU A 79 3.05 -5.08 -18.30
CA LEU A 79 3.51 -6.32 -18.93
C LEU A 79 5.02 -6.26 -19.25
N ALA A 80 5.51 -5.12 -19.74
CA ALA A 80 6.93 -4.92 -20.00
C ALA A 80 7.77 -5.01 -18.71
N GLU A 81 7.35 -4.34 -17.62
CA GLU A 81 8.02 -4.42 -16.32
C GLU A 81 8.05 -5.85 -15.76
N MET A 82 6.94 -6.61 -15.89
CA MET A 82 6.92 -8.01 -15.48
C MET A 82 7.85 -8.89 -16.32
N GLY A 83 7.93 -8.65 -17.63
CA GLY A 83 8.86 -9.32 -18.53
C GLY A 83 10.31 -9.08 -18.14
N GLN A 84 10.68 -7.81 -17.89
CA GLN A 84 12.02 -7.43 -17.44
C GLN A 84 12.38 -8.07 -16.10
N ARG A 85 11.50 -8.02 -15.10
CA ARG A 85 11.73 -8.67 -13.80
C ARG A 85 11.89 -10.19 -13.91
N SER A 86 11.15 -10.82 -14.82
CA SER A 86 11.29 -12.25 -15.09
C SER A 86 12.66 -12.57 -15.69
N GLN A 87 13.13 -11.74 -16.63
CA GLN A 87 14.47 -11.89 -17.22
C GLN A 87 15.58 -11.65 -16.19
N GLN A 88 15.46 -10.64 -15.33
CA GLN A 88 16.40 -10.38 -14.23
C GLN A 88 16.50 -11.57 -13.29
N ARG A 89 15.36 -12.11 -12.84
CA ARG A 89 15.36 -13.30 -11.96
C ARG A 89 16.06 -14.50 -12.61
N ARG A 90 15.82 -14.77 -13.90
CA ARG A 90 16.49 -15.85 -14.63
C ARG A 90 17.99 -15.62 -14.80
N ALA A 91 18.41 -14.36 -14.93
CA ALA A 91 19.83 -14.01 -15.04
C ALA A 91 20.56 -14.09 -13.68
N GLU A 92 19.86 -13.81 -12.58
CA GLU A 92 20.37 -13.97 -11.21
C GLU A 92 20.35 -15.45 -10.75
N GLU A 93 19.57 -16.31 -11.40
CA GLU A 93 19.43 -17.74 -11.08
C GLU A 93 20.65 -18.58 -11.52
N THR A 94 21.63 -18.01 -12.21
CA THR A 94 22.91 -18.68 -12.48
C THR A 94 23.88 -18.51 -11.31
N GLU A 95 23.83 -19.44 -10.35
CA GLU A 95 25.02 -20.11 -9.76
C GLU A 95 24.69 -21.18 -8.69
N GLU A 96 23.48 -21.26 -8.11
CA GLU A 96 23.14 -22.34 -7.16
C GLU A 96 21.64 -22.68 -7.14
N GLN A 97 21.19 -23.53 -8.08
CA GLN A 97 20.02 -24.38 -7.87
C GLN A 97 20.33 -25.81 -8.31
#